data_AF-A0A2S5MVI1-F1
#
_entry.id   AF-A0A2S5MVI1-F1
#
_cell.length_a   1.000
_cell.length_b   1.000
_cell.length_c   1.000
_cell.angle_alpha   90.00
_cell.angle_beta   90.00
_cell.angle_gamma   90.00
#
_symmetry.space_group_name_H-M   'P 1'
#
loop_
_entity.id
_entity.type
_entity.pdbx_description
1 polymer ?
#
loop_
_entity_poly.entity_id
_entity_poly.type
_entity_poly.pdbx_seq_one_letter_code
_entity_poly.pdbx_strand_id
1 'polypeptide(L)' 'MKDTQHKRRGRPPSGEPLKRIQLMVFERQDAEASQEADRRGVSISQVYREWIDAGRKGKRK' A
#
# COMPACT_ATOMS: atom_id res chain seq x y z
N MET A 1 14.68 18.45 39.58
CA MET A 1 14.67 18.77 38.14
C MET A 1 15.21 17.56 37.41
N LYS A 2 14.39 16.88 36.62
CA LYS A 2 14.78 15.68 35.87
C LYS A 2 14.73 15.98 34.39
N ASP A 3 15.86 15.68 33.76
CA ASP A 3 15.93 15.00 32.47
C ASP A 3 15.38 15.79 31.28
N THR A 4 16.21 16.70 30.78
CA THR A 4 16.26 17.02 29.36
C THR A 4 16.59 15.73 28.59
N GLN A 5 15.59 14.87 28.38
CA GLN A 5 15.76 13.63 27.65
C GLN A 5 16.24 13.96 26.24
N HIS A 6 17.43 13.49 25.92
CA HIS A 6 18.01 13.61 24.59
C HIS A 6 17.10 12.88 23.59
N LYS A 7 16.29 13.63 22.84
CA LYS A 7 15.50 13.06 21.74
C LYS A 7 16.47 12.46 20.73
N ARG A 8 16.45 11.12 20.59
CA ARG A 8 17.27 10.42 19.59
C ARG A 8 16.99 11.03 18.21
N ARG A 9 18.02 11.61 17.59
CA ARG A 9 17.95 12.01 16.17
C ARG A 9 17.97 10.73 15.34
N GLY A 10 16.86 10.44 14.68
CA GLY A 10 16.70 9.25 13.84
C GLY A 10 15.33 9.23 13.17
N ARG A 11 15.17 8.39 12.15
CA ARG A 11 13.85 8.09 11.58
C ARG A 11 12.96 7.64 12.75
N PRO A 12 11.77 8.24 12.96
CA PRO A 12 10.84 7.72 13.96
C PRO A 12 10.66 6.22 13.70
N PRO A 13 10.56 5.37 14.75
CA PRO A 13 10.32 3.96 14.57
C PRO A 13 9.10 3.85 13.68
N SER A 14 9.31 3.44 12.43
CA SER A 14 8.22 3.26 11.49
C SER A 14 7.27 2.31 12.18
N GLY A 15 5.98 2.68 12.25
CA GLY A 15 4.95 1.80 12.78
C GLY A 15 4.98 0.42 12.12
N GLU A 16 4.16 -0.50 12.64
CA GLU A 16 4.12 -1.92 12.26
C GLU A 16 4.51 -2.16 10.79
N PRO A 17 5.48 -3.05 10.52
CA PRO A 17 5.93 -3.30 9.16
C PRO A 17 4.76 -3.72 8.28
N LEU A 18 4.63 -3.06 7.12
CA LEU A 18 3.60 -3.38 6.15
C LEU A 18 3.71 -4.87 5.76
N LYS A 19 2.62 -5.62 5.92
CA LYS A 19 2.58 -7.02 5.48
C LYS A 19 2.63 -7.08 3.96
N ARG A 20 3.69 -7.69 3.42
CA ARG A 20 3.78 -8.02 1.99
C ARG A 20 2.81 -9.16 1.68
N ILE A 21 1.97 -8.99 0.67
CA ILE A 21 1.03 -10.01 0.20
C ILE A 21 1.50 -10.46 -1.19
N GLN A 22 1.56 -11.76 -1.41
CA GLN A 22 1.75 -12.35 -2.73
C GLN A 22 0.38 -12.78 -3.26
N LEU A 23 -0.04 -12.21 -4.39
CA LEU A 23 -1.31 -12.50 -5.04
C LEU A 23 -1.01 -13.28 -6.32
N MET A 24 -1.74 -14.37 -6.55
CA MET A 24 -1.82 -14.97 -7.88
C MET A 24 -2.84 -14.17 -8.67
N VAL A 25 -2.41 -13.60 -9.81
CA VAL A 25 -3.22 -12.73 -10.66
C VAL A 25 -3.28 -13.36 -12.04
N PHE A 26 -4.46 -13.38 -12.66
CA PHE A 26 -4.60 -13.86 -14.04
C PHE A 26 -3.95 -12.86 -15.01
N GLU A 27 -3.36 -13.35 -16.12
CA GLU A 27 -2.65 -12.49 -17.09
C GLU A 27 -3.48 -11.30 -17.57
N ARG A 28 -4.78 -11.51 -17.79
CA ARG A 28 -5.71 -10.44 -18.18
C ARG A 28 -5.80 -9.32 -17.13
N GLN A 29 -5.83 -9.67 -15.86
CA GLN A 29 -5.93 -8.69 -14.75
C GLN A 29 -4.63 -7.91 -14.57
N ASP A 30 -3.48 -8.53 -14.86
CA ASP A 30 -2.18 -7.85 -14.88
C ASP A 30 -2.09 -6.84 -16.03
N ALA A 31 -2.52 -7.24 -17.24
CA ALA A 31 -2.57 -6.33 -18.39
C ALA A 31 -3.50 -5.13 -18.16
N GLU A 32 -4.69 -5.34 -17.57
CA GLU A 32 -5.63 -4.28 -17.22
C GLU A 32 -5.06 -3.34 -16.14
N ALA A 33 -4.43 -3.89 -15.10
CA ALA A 33 -3.82 -3.08 -14.04
C ALA A 33 -2.61 -2.28 -14.54
N SER A 34 -1.80 -2.85 -15.44
CA SER A 34 -0.66 -2.20 -16.06
C SER A 34 -1.08 -1.01 -16.94
N GLN A 35 -2.07 -1.21 -17.82
CA GLN A 35 -2.61 -0.13 -18.65
C GLN A 35 -3.20 1.02 -17.81
N GLU A 36 -3.91 0.70 -16.73
CA GLU A 36 -4.48 1.72 -15.85
C GLU A 36 -3.39 2.47 -15.06
N ALA A 37 -2.32 1.78 -14.67
CA ALA A 37 -1.16 2.37 -14.01
C ALA A 37 -0.47 3.39 -14.94
N ASP A 38 -0.23 3.01 -16.20
CA ASP A 38 0.37 3.88 -17.22
C ASP A 38 -0.52 5.10 -17.51
N ARG A 39 -1.82 4.88 -17.70
CA ARG A 39 -2.81 5.95 -17.96
C ARG A 39 -2.83 7.00 -16.86
N ARG A 40 -2.63 6.59 -15.60
CA ARG A 40 -2.69 7.45 -14.42
C ARG A 40 -1.31 7.95 -13.95
N GLY A 41 -0.22 7.42 -14.52
CA GLY A 41 1.14 7.70 -14.05
C GLY A 41 1.38 7.24 -12.60
N VAL A 42 0.73 6.15 -12.18
CA VAL A 42 0.86 5.58 -10.82
C VAL A 42 1.49 4.19 -10.87
N SER A 43 1.92 3.67 -9.72
CA SER A 43 2.42 2.29 -9.65
C SER A 43 1.29 1.26 -9.81
N ILE A 44 1.57 0.12 -10.45
CA ILE A 44 0.63 -1.01 -10.56
C ILE A 44 0.16 -1.52 -9.18
N SER A 45 1.03 -1.47 -8.16
CA SER A 45 0.67 -1.83 -6.78
C SER A 45 -0.39 -0.90 -6.17
N GLN A 46 -0.41 0.38 -6.56
CA GLN A 46 -1.43 1.32 -6.11
C GLN A 46 -2.78 0.99 -6.74
N VAL A 47 -2.80 0.65 -8.04
CA VAL A 47 -4.02 0.20 -8.74
C VAL A 47 -4.61 -1.02 -8.04
N TYR A 48 -3.81 -2.05 -7.76
CA TYR A 48 -4.28 -3.22 -7.03
C TYR A 48 -4.80 -2.90 -5.63
N ARG A 49 -4.12 -2.01 -4.89
CA ARG A 49 -4.59 -1.60 -3.55
C ARG A 49 -5.97 -0.96 -3.63
N GLU A 50 -6.18 -0.04 -4.56
CA GLU A 50 -7.47 0.63 -4.76
C GLU A 50 -8.57 -0.35 -5.14
N TRP A 51 -8.30 -1.31 -6.03
CA TRP A 51 -9.26 -2.35 -6.40
C TRP A 51 -9.62 -3.27 -5.24
N ILE A 52 -8.62 -3.70 -4.45
CA ILE A 52 -8.84 -4.51 -3.24
C ILE A 52 -9.68 -3.74 -2.22
N ASP A 53 -9.37 -2.46 -1.99
CA ASP A 53 -10.08 -1.61 -1.04
C ASP A 53 -11.53 -1.35 -1.50
N ALA A 54 -11.75 -1.14 -2.80
CA ALA A 54 -13.10 -1.03 -3.37
C ALA A 54 -13.90 -2.32 -3.19
N GLY A 55 -13.30 -3.48 -3.48
CA GLY A 55 -13.92 -4.79 -3.26
C GLY A 55 -14.26 -5.06 -1.78
N ARG A 56 -13.42 -4.61 -0.84
CA ARG A 56 -13.69 -4.70 0.60
C ARG A 56 -14.82 -3.80 1.07
N LYS A 57 -14.89 -2.56 0.55
CA LYS A 57 -15.98 -1.62 0.87
C LYS A 57 -17.34 -2.17 0.41
N GLY A 58 -17.39 -2.87 -0.71
CA GLY A 58 -18.62 -3.52 -1.19
C GLY A 58 -19.13 -4.67 -0.34
N LYS A 59 -18.23 -5.42 0.33
CA LYS A 59 -18.59 -6.58 1.19
C LYS A 59 -19.04 -6.22 2.60
N ARG A 60 -18.93 -4.96 2.99
CA ARG A 60 -19.23 -4.49 4.35
C ARG A 60 -20.67 -3.97 4.52
N LYS A 61 -21.53 -4.21 3.53
CA LYS A 61 -22.98 -3.97 3.59
C LYS A 61 -23.73 -5.26 3.85
#